data_AF-A0A372JIB9-F1
#
_entry.id   AF-A0A372JIB9-F1
#
_cell.length_a   1.000
_cell.length_b   1.000
_cell.length_c   1.000
_cell.angle_alpha   90.00
_cell.angle_beta   90.00
_cell.angle_gamma   90.00
#
_symmetry.space_group_name_H-M   'P 1'
#
loop_
_entity.id
_entity.type
_entity.pdbx_description
1 polymer ?
#
loop_
_entity_poly.entity_id
_entity_poly.type
_entity_poly.pdbx_seq_one_letter_code
_entity_poly.pdbx_strand_id
1 'polypeptide(L)'
;MRVEDAQPQLLACLLEEGQEPRRLEPRVAWRAFGRFMRHAVQAEEDALLYEYGTFSFRGPRRFTLSFCRQFDVEEGGEPALIQLRCEIEYEPTPALEALGAHNQWWSGAEGEPSLAAILDEIERRSEWEVIGGHRPVCSSVYQERPC
;
A
#
# COMPACT_ATOMS: atom_id res chain seq x y z
N MET A 1 -11.04 2.16 14.81
CA MET A 1 -9.81 1.98 15.63
C MET A 1 -9.05 3.28 15.64
N ARG A 2 -8.16 3.48 16.61
CA ARG A 2 -7.27 4.64 16.60
C ARG A 2 -6.15 4.42 15.57
N VAL A 3 -5.52 5.49 15.10
CA VAL A 3 -4.51 5.41 14.04
C VAL A 3 -3.26 4.64 14.48
N GLU A 4 -2.90 4.66 15.76
CA GLU A 4 -1.81 3.87 16.34
C GLU A 4 -2.05 2.35 16.28
N ASP A 5 -3.32 1.94 16.18
CA ASP A 5 -3.70 0.52 16.11
C ASP A 5 -3.74 0.03 14.64
N ALA A 6 -3.55 0.93 13.66
CA ALA A 6 -3.67 0.63 12.23
C ALA A 6 -2.59 -0.34 11.72
N GLN A 7 -1.31 -0.09 12.04
CA GLN A 7 -0.22 -0.99 11.64
C GLN A 7 -0.39 -2.40 12.25
N PRO A 8 -0.60 -2.57 13.58
CA PRO A 8 -0.91 -3.89 14.16
C PRO A 8 -2.09 -4.59 13.49
N GLN A 9 -3.16 -3.85 13.15
CA GLN A 9 -4.33 -4.42 12.48
C GLN A 9 -3.99 -4.91 11.06
N LEU A 10 -3.23 -4.15 10.26
CA LEU A 10 -2.79 -4.60 8.95
C LEU A 10 -1.89 -5.85 9.04
N LEU A 11 -0.99 -5.88 10.03
CA LEU A 11 -0.15 -7.06 10.29
C LEU A 11 -1.00 -8.29 10.62
N ALA A 12 -2.06 -8.16 11.40
CA ALA A 12 -2.99 -9.25 11.66
C ALA A 12 -3.69 -9.74 10.37
N CYS A 13 -4.19 -8.81 9.54
CA CYS A 13 -4.79 -9.15 8.23
C CYS A 13 -3.82 -9.90 7.31
N LEU A 14 -2.52 -9.56 7.33
CA LEU A 14 -1.50 -10.26 6.56
C LEU A 14 -1.24 -11.66 7.10
N LEU A 15 -1.12 -11.80 8.43
CA LEU A 15 -0.89 -13.10 9.08
C LEU A 15 -2.03 -14.09 8.84
N GLU A 16 -3.28 -13.63 8.80
CA GLU A 16 -4.44 -14.47 8.45
C GLU A 16 -4.35 -15.06 7.04
N GLU A 17 -3.66 -14.38 6.11
CA GLU A 17 -3.37 -14.87 4.76
C GLU A 17 -2.02 -15.62 4.67
N GLY A 18 -1.43 -15.95 5.83
CA GLY A 18 -0.13 -16.62 5.92
C GLY A 18 1.05 -15.76 5.43
N GLN A 19 0.88 -14.44 5.39
CA GLN A 19 1.91 -13.52 4.91
C GLN A 19 2.78 -13.02 6.07
N GLU A 20 4.10 -13.13 5.88
CA GLU A 20 5.07 -12.49 6.77
C GLU A 20 5.46 -11.12 6.19
N PRO A 21 5.51 -10.03 6.98
CA PRO A 21 5.78 -8.67 6.48
C PRO A 21 7.09 -8.50 5.71
N ARG A 22 8.06 -9.41 5.91
CA ARG A 22 9.36 -9.41 5.23
C ARG A 22 9.38 -10.27 3.97
N ARG A 23 8.30 -11.01 3.68
CA ARG A 23 8.16 -11.98 2.60
C ARG A 23 6.74 -11.97 2.01
N LEU A 24 6.27 -10.80 1.62
CA LEU A 24 4.96 -10.62 1.02
C LEU A 24 4.88 -11.16 -0.41
N GLU A 25 3.81 -11.90 -0.71
CA GLU A 25 3.35 -12.17 -2.06
C GLU A 25 2.43 -11.01 -2.50
N PRO A 26 2.65 -10.37 -3.66
CA PRO A 26 2.03 -9.09 -4.00
C PRO A 26 0.51 -9.11 -4.05
N ARG A 27 -0.09 -10.12 -4.70
CA ARG A 27 -1.54 -10.19 -4.87
C ARG A 27 -2.22 -10.57 -3.55
N VAL A 28 -1.63 -11.48 -2.78
CA VAL A 28 -2.14 -11.86 -1.46
C VAL A 28 -2.04 -10.68 -0.49
N ALA A 29 -0.91 -9.95 -0.49
CA ALA A 29 -0.73 -8.74 0.30
C ALA A 29 -1.75 -7.65 -0.07
N TRP A 30 -2.01 -7.44 -1.36
CA TRP A 30 -3.04 -6.52 -1.83
C TRP A 30 -4.44 -6.90 -1.32
N ARG A 31 -4.82 -8.19 -1.36
CA ARG A 31 -6.10 -8.65 -0.83
C ARG A 31 -6.20 -8.45 0.68
N ALA A 32 -5.14 -8.76 1.42
CA ALA A 32 -5.07 -8.50 2.86
C ALA A 32 -5.21 -7.00 3.16
N PHE A 33 -4.53 -6.15 2.39
CA PHE A 33 -4.61 -4.71 2.47
C PHE A 33 -6.03 -4.19 2.16
N GLY A 34 -6.67 -4.71 1.11
CA GLY A 34 -8.06 -4.37 0.76
C GLY A 34 -9.08 -4.80 1.82
N ARG A 35 -8.84 -5.89 2.56
CA ARG A 35 -9.63 -6.24 3.77
C ARG A 35 -9.38 -5.24 4.89
N PHE A 36 -8.11 -4.90 5.14
CA PHE A 36 -7.73 -3.88 6.11
C PHE A 36 -8.39 -2.51 5.84
N MET A 37 -8.47 -2.08 4.57
CA MET A 37 -9.14 -0.83 4.15
C MET A 37 -10.60 -0.72 4.63
N ARG A 38 -11.27 -1.84 4.90
CA ARG A 38 -12.67 -1.87 5.36
C ARG A 38 -12.82 -1.58 6.84
N HIS A 39 -11.74 -1.58 7.61
CA HIS A 39 -11.78 -1.19 9.01
C HIS A 39 -11.83 0.33 9.13
N ALA A 40 -12.82 0.84 9.86
CA ALA A 40 -12.91 2.26 10.18
C ALA A 40 -11.73 2.71 11.07
N VAL A 41 -11.08 3.80 10.68
CA VAL A 41 -10.03 4.47 11.45
C VAL A 41 -10.55 5.82 11.90
N GLN A 42 -10.21 6.25 13.11
CA GLN A 42 -10.50 7.58 13.61
C GLN A 42 -9.51 8.57 12.97
N ALA A 43 -9.92 9.13 11.83
CA ALA A 43 -9.19 10.13 11.06
C ALA A 43 -10.20 11.11 10.44
N GLU A 44 -9.75 12.33 10.16
CA GLU A 44 -10.52 13.34 9.44
C GLU A 44 -10.63 12.99 7.95
N GLU A 45 -9.51 12.62 7.35
CA GLU A 45 -9.43 12.08 5.99
C GLU A 45 -8.79 10.69 5.98
N ASP A 46 -9.20 9.85 5.05
CA ASP A 46 -8.75 8.47 4.89
C ASP A 46 -8.64 8.13 3.40
N ALA A 47 -7.41 8.03 2.91
CA ALA A 47 -7.13 7.85 1.50
C ALA A 47 -6.31 6.59 1.23
N LEU A 48 -6.52 6.01 0.05
CA LEU A 48 -5.72 4.94 -0.52
C LEU A 48 -4.80 5.52 -1.60
N LEU A 49 -3.56 5.05 -1.60
CA LEU A 49 -2.62 5.19 -2.70
C LEU A 49 -2.09 3.81 -3.09
N TYR A 50 -2.31 3.43 -4.35
CA TYR A 50 -1.63 2.32 -5.01
C TYR A 50 -0.59 2.89 -5.95
N GLU A 51 0.67 2.50 -5.80
CA GLU A 51 1.75 3.01 -6.64
C GLU A 51 2.83 1.97 -6.94
N TYR A 52 3.46 2.11 -8.09
CA TYR A 52 4.70 1.41 -8.39
C TYR A 52 5.62 2.25 -9.27
N GLY A 53 6.90 1.91 -9.24
CA GLY A 53 7.89 2.50 -10.13
C GLY A 53 9.31 2.08 -9.75
N THR A 54 10.27 2.50 -10.54
CA THR A 54 11.69 2.21 -10.28
C THR A 54 12.40 3.46 -9.79
N PHE A 55 12.92 3.42 -8.57
CA PHE A 55 13.49 4.59 -7.90
C PHE A 55 14.80 4.25 -7.19
N SER A 56 15.55 5.29 -6.82
CA SER A 56 16.74 5.20 -5.98
C SER A 56 16.64 6.21 -4.82
N PHE A 57 15.75 5.95 -3.87
CA PHE A 57 15.52 6.90 -2.76
C PHE A 57 16.55 6.75 -1.62
N ARG A 58 16.90 5.52 -1.22
CA ARG A 58 17.79 5.25 -0.07
C ARG A 58 18.67 4.01 -0.25
N GLY A 59 19.21 3.79 -1.44
CA GLY A 59 20.04 2.61 -1.70
C GLY A 59 20.13 2.24 -3.18
N PRO A 60 20.33 0.95 -3.49
CA PRO A 60 20.36 0.50 -4.87
C PRO A 60 19.01 0.81 -5.54
N ARG A 61 19.06 0.98 -6.87
CA ARG A 61 17.85 1.20 -7.67
C ARG A 61 16.95 -0.03 -7.58
N ARG A 62 15.69 0.17 -7.17
CA ARG A 62 14.69 -0.89 -6.96
C ARG A 62 13.42 -0.56 -7.71
N PHE A 63 12.76 -1.58 -8.28
CA PHE A 63 11.34 -1.48 -8.59
C PHE A 63 10.58 -1.69 -7.29
N THR A 64 9.71 -0.75 -6.93
CA THR A 64 8.93 -0.78 -5.69
C THR A 64 7.46 -0.79 -6.05
N LEU A 65 6.72 -1.72 -5.45
CA LEU A 65 5.26 -1.72 -5.37
C LEU A 65 4.86 -1.29 -3.96
N SER A 66 3.99 -0.30 -3.84
CA SER A 66 3.56 0.26 -2.57
C SER A 66 2.03 0.37 -2.50
N PHE A 67 1.48 -0.10 -1.38
CA PHE A 67 0.11 0.18 -0.97
C PHE A 67 0.18 1.07 0.25
N CYS A 68 -0.43 2.25 0.17
CA CYS A 68 -0.43 3.22 1.23
C CYS A 68 -1.87 3.56 1.63
N ARG A 69 -2.13 3.61 2.93
CA ARG A 69 -3.33 4.22 3.50
C ARG A 69 -2.88 5.45 4.26
N GLN A 70 -3.39 6.60 3.85
CA GLN A 70 -3.05 7.90 4.41
C GLN A 70 -4.19 8.38 5.29
N PHE A 71 -3.83 8.93 6.45
CA PHE A 71 -4.75 9.49 7.42
C PHE A 71 -4.36 10.93 7.73
N ASP A 72 -5.36 11.81 7.71
CA ASP A 72 -5.26 13.13 8.31
C ASP A 72 -5.88 13.04 9.69
N VAL A 73 -5.11 13.36 10.74
CA VAL A 73 -5.54 13.24 12.14
C VAL A 73 -5.20 14.51 12.92
N GLU A 74 -5.92 14.75 14.01
CA GLU A 74 -5.53 15.76 15.00
C GLU A 74 -4.71 15.09 16.12
N GLU A 75 -3.41 15.42 16.22
CA GLU A 75 -2.54 14.97 17.30
C GLU A 75 -2.16 16.16 18.20
N GLY A 76 -2.66 16.20 19.43
CA GLY A 76 -2.31 17.24 20.39
C GLY A 76 -2.83 18.64 20.03
N GLY A 77 -3.89 18.73 19.22
CA GLY A 77 -4.47 19.98 18.74
C GLY A 77 -3.83 20.54 17.47
N GLU A 78 -2.90 19.79 16.86
CA GLU A 78 -2.26 20.15 15.59
C GLU A 78 -2.57 19.08 14.53
N PRO A 79 -2.74 19.47 13.25
CA PRO A 79 -2.95 18.52 12.17
C PRO A 79 -1.68 17.70 11.93
N ALA A 80 -1.83 16.39 11.78
CA ALA A 80 -0.77 15.45 11.50
C ALA A 80 -1.15 14.51 10.36
N LEU A 81 -0.20 14.31 9.44
CA LEU A 81 -0.30 13.36 8.36
C LEU A 81 0.35 12.03 8.77
N ILE A 82 -0.37 10.93 8.60
CA ILE A 82 0.16 9.59 8.89
C ILE A 82 -0.02 8.71 7.67
N GLN A 83 1.04 8.02 7.26
CA GLN A 83 0.99 7.05 6.15
C GLN A 83 1.33 5.65 6.66
N LEU A 84 0.43 4.70 6.46
CA LEU A 84 0.68 3.28 6.67
C LEU A 84 0.98 2.63 5.32
N ARG A 85 2.21 2.15 5.16
CA ARG A 85 2.71 1.58 3.92
C ARG A 85 2.94 0.07 4.01
N CYS A 86 2.66 -0.59 2.90
CA CYS A 86 3.06 -1.95 2.59
C CYS A 86 3.88 -1.91 1.31
N GLU A 87 5.20 -2.07 1.44
CA GLU A 87 6.13 -1.95 0.31
C GLU A 87 6.77 -3.29 -0.04
N ILE A 88 6.92 -3.54 -1.33
CA ILE A 88 7.53 -4.75 -1.89
C ILE A 88 8.55 -4.31 -2.95
N GLU A 89 9.81 -4.69 -2.75
CA GLU A 89 10.92 -4.29 -3.61
C GLU A 89 11.45 -5.47 -4.44
N TYR A 90 11.92 -5.15 -5.65
CA TYR A 90 12.45 -6.11 -6.63
C TYR A 90 13.75 -5.60 -7.23
N GLU A 91 14.54 -6.53 -7.79
CA GLU A 91 15.56 -6.16 -8.76
C GLU A 91 14.88 -5.57 -10.02
N PRO A 92 15.34 -4.43 -10.55
CA PRO A 92 14.73 -3.80 -11.72
C PRO A 92 15.08 -4.56 -13.00
N THR A 93 14.28 -5.57 -13.34
CA THR A 93 14.42 -6.30 -14.60
C THR A 93 13.86 -5.48 -15.77
N PRO A 94 14.27 -5.75 -17.03
CA PRO A 94 13.70 -5.07 -18.18
C PRO A 94 12.17 -5.16 -18.28
N ALA A 95 11.59 -6.27 -17.81
CA ALA A 95 10.14 -6.46 -17.79
C ALA A 95 9.45 -5.54 -16.76
N LEU A 96 10.02 -5.41 -15.56
CA LEU A 96 9.50 -4.50 -14.54
C LEU A 96 9.73 -3.03 -14.91
N GLU A 97 10.86 -2.71 -15.53
CA GLU A 97 11.15 -1.35 -16.02
C GLU A 97 10.20 -0.92 -17.14
N ALA A 98 9.81 -1.85 -18.01
CA ALA A 98 8.86 -1.58 -19.09
C ALA A 98 7.46 -1.20 -18.59
N LEU A 99 7.09 -1.54 -17.35
CA LEU A 99 5.85 -1.08 -16.72
C LEU A 99 5.85 0.43 -16.45
N GLY A 100 7.02 1.07 -16.44
CA GLY A 100 7.17 2.48 -16.10
C GLY A 100 6.87 2.75 -14.62
N ALA A 101 6.14 3.84 -14.37
CA ALA A 101 5.66 4.22 -13.05
C ALA A 101 4.16 4.54 -13.12
N HIS A 102 3.46 4.27 -12.03
CA HIS A 102 2.04 4.51 -11.90
C HIS A 102 1.69 4.88 -10.45
N ASN A 103 0.71 5.76 -10.30
CA ASN A 103 0.03 5.98 -9.04
C ASN A 103 -1.49 6.11 -9.28
N GLN A 104 -2.26 5.68 -8.29
CA GLN A 104 -3.71 5.76 -8.27
C GLN A 104 -4.17 6.09 -6.86
N TRP A 105 -4.85 7.23 -6.73
CA TRP A 105 -5.39 7.72 -5.47
C TRP A 105 -6.89 7.45 -5.38
N TRP A 106 -7.37 7.28 -4.16
CA TRP A 106 -8.78 7.27 -3.81
C TRP A 106 -8.96 7.89 -2.42
N SER A 107 -9.95 8.75 -2.26
CA SER A 107 -10.26 9.45 -1.01
C SER A 107 -11.71 9.26 -0.56
N GLY A 108 -12.55 8.68 -1.43
CA GLY A 108 -13.98 8.59 -1.18
C GLY A 108 -14.71 9.92 -1.36
N ALA A 109 -14.08 10.89 -2.03
CA ALA A 109 -14.70 12.17 -2.34
C ALA A 109 -15.96 12.03 -3.20
N GLU A 110 -16.83 13.04 -3.17
CA GLU A 110 -18.06 13.03 -3.96
C GLU A 110 -17.77 12.84 -5.46
N GLY A 111 -18.43 11.85 -6.07
CA GLY A 111 -18.22 11.50 -7.47
C GLY A 111 -17.13 10.44 -7.72
N GLU A 112 -16.36 10.05 -6.71
CA GLU A 112 -15.42 8.92 -6.80
C GLU A 112 -16.14 7.55 -6.76
N PRO A 113 -15.53 6.49 -7.31
CA PRO A 113 -16.02 5.14 -7.13
C PRO A 113 -16.05 4.75 -5.64
N SER A 114 -16.92 3.79 -5.29
CA SER A 114 -16.88 3.19 -3.95
C SER A 114 -15.53 2.52 -3.67
N LEU A 115 -15.17 2.38 -2.39
CA LEU A 115 -13.97 1.63 -1.97
C LEU A 115 -13.92 0.23 -2.60
N ALA A 116 -15.05 -0.49 -2.66
CA ALA A 116 -15.09 -1.82 -3.26
C ALA A 116 -14.75 -1.76 -4.76
N ALA A 117 -15.27 -0.77 -5.48
CA ALA A 117 -15.04 -0.62 -6.91
C ALA A 117 -13.57 -0.27 -7.24
N ILE A 118 -12.93 0.62 -6.47
CA ILE A 118 -11.51 0.93 -6.69
C ILE A 118 -10.61 -0.26 -6.35
N LEU A 119 -10.93 -1.02 -5.29
CA LEU A 119 -10.18 -2.22 -4.95
C LEU A 119 -10.28 -3.29 -6.06
N ASP A 120 -11.47 -3.49 -6.62
CA ASP A 120 -11.72 -4.41 -7.72
C ASP A 120 -11.11 -3.93 -9.05
N GLU A 121 -11.04 -2.61 -9.28
CA GLU A 121 -10.33 -2.03 -10.42
C GLU A 121 -8.85 -2.37 -10.34
N ILE A 122 -8.20 -2.08 -9.21
CA ILE A 122 -6.77 -2.33 -9.00
C ILE A 122 -6.46 -3.83 -9.12
N GLU A 123 -7.24 -4.74 -8.52
CA GLU A 123 -7.02 -6.21 -8.60
C GLU A 123 -7.00 -6.74 -10.06
N ARG A 124 -7.73 -6.10 -10.98
CA ARG A 124 -7.85 -6.50 -12.38
C ARG A 124 -6.78 -5.94 -13.30
N ARG A 125 -5.87 -5.11 -12.77
CA ARG A 125 -4.82 -4.49 -13.59
C ARG A 125 -3.81 -5.52 -14.12
N SER A 126 -3.30 -5.30 -15.33
CA SER A 126 -2.46 -6.29 -16.02
C SER A 126 -1.05 -6.40 -15.44
N GLU A 127 -0.51 -5.36 -14.80
CA GLU A 127 0.86 -5.39 -14.26
C GLU A 127 1.06 -6.46 -13.20
N TRP A 128 0.00 -6.91 -12.53
CA TRP A 128 0.08 -7.99 -11.56
C TRP A 128 0.61 -9.30 -12.14
N GLU A 129 0.39 -9.57 -13.44
CA GLU A 129 0.96 -10.73 -14.11
C GLU A 129 2.49 -10.59 -14.25
N VAL A 130 2.94 -9.39 -14.58
CA VAL A 130 4.37 -9.08 -14.71
C VAL A 130 5.05 -9.10 -13.34
N ILE A 131 4.47 -8.43 -12.35
CA ILE A 131 4.99 -8.35 -10.99
C ILE A 131 5.02 -9.75 -10.34
N GLY A 132 3.94 -10.53 -10.46
CA GLY A 132 3.85 -11.88 -9.90
C GLY A 132 4.83 -12.89 -10.54
N GLY A 133 5.36 -12.58 -11.73
CA GLY A 133 6.43 -13.36 -12.37
C GLY A 133 7.82 -13.14 -11.75
N HIS A 134 7.97 -12.22 -10.79
CA HIS A 134 9.23 -11.87 -10.17
C HIS A 134 9.23 -12.18 -8.67
N ARG A 135 10.40 -12.55 -8.14
CA ARG A 135 10.58 -12.78 -6.71
C ARG A 135 10.94 -11.47 -6.01
N PRO A 136 10.22 -11.06 -4.96
CA PRO A 136 10.61 -9.92 -4.14
C PRO A 136 12.00 -10.12 -3.53
N VAL A 137 12.75 -9.02 -3.43
CA VAL A 137 14.02 -8.93 -2.69
C VAL A 137 13.75 -8.72 -1.21
N CYS A 138 12.84 -7.81 -0.90
CA CYS A 138 12.35 -7.56 0.44
C CYS A 138 10.95 -6.96 0.41
N SER A 139 10.30 -6.99 1.55
CA SER A 139 9.05 -6.27 1.80
C SER A 139 9.05 -5.72 3.21
N SER A 140 8.23 -4.70 3.44
CA SER A 140 8.08 -4.10 4.75
C SER A 140 6.68 -3.51 4.93
N VAL A 141 6.25 -3.46 6.19
CA VAL A 141 5.01 -2.79 6.60
C VAL A 141 5.36 -1.84 7.73
N TYR A 142 5.09 -0.57 7.54
CA TYR A 142 5.47 0.47 8.50
C TYR A 142 4.55 1.67 8.43
N GLN A 143 4.43 2.37 9.55
CA GLN A 143 3.72 3.64 9.65
C GLN A 143 4.74 4.76 9.79
N GLU A 144 4.62 5.78 8.95
CA GLU A 144 5.46 6.97 8.97
C GLU A 144 4.64 8.24 9.22
N ARG A 145 5.32 9.22 9.82
CA ARG A 145 4.85 10.60 9.97
C ARG A 145 5.72 11.46 9.07
N PRO A 146 5.24 11.88 7.89
CA PRO A 146 5.97 12.81 7.05
C PRO A 146 6.23 14.10 7.84
N CYS A 147 7.49 14.51 7.91
CA CYS A 147 7.93 15.71 8.64
C CYS A 147 7.51 17.00 7.93
#